data_AF-A0A957N9N8-F1
#
_entry.id   AF-A0A957N9N8-F1
#
_cell.length_a   1.000
_cell.length_b   1.000
_cell.length_c   1.000
_cell.angle_alpha   90.00
_cell.angle_beta   90.00
_cell.angle_gamma   90.00
#
_symmetry.space_group_name_H-M   'P 1'
#
loop_
_entity.id
_entity.type
_entity.pdbx_description
1 polymer ?
#
loop_
_entity_poly.entity_id
_entity_poly.type
_entity_poly.pdbx_seq_one_letter_code
_entity_poly.pdbx_strand_id
1 'polypeptide(L)'
;MAAPKYLWWNGERKLWDECTVHVSEIAWATVGAVFEGIRAYWNPEQEQLYVFRLDEHMQRLIRSQKLVRLPIKHSVEELKAAAVDLLAANETREDTYIFPLAYTGHSNERRFRGVAESELTITTRPNPTHLQTGMKLSANFSSWRRISEDV
;
A
#
# COMPACT_ATOMS: atom_id res chain seq x y z
N MET A 1 -2.31 15.76 -10.19
CA MET A 1 -2.84 15.54 -8.82
C MET A 1 -1.78 16.02 -7.85
N ALA A 2 -2.17 16.80 -6.85
CA ALA A 2 -1.24 17.21 -5.79
C ALA A 2 -0.84 15.99 -4.95
N ALA A 3 0.39 15.97 -4.44
CA ALA A 3 0.81 14.98 -3.46
C ALA A 3 -0.03 15.15 -2.18
N PRO A 4 -0.33 14.06 -1.45
CA PRO A 4 -0.96 14.20 -0.13
C PRO A 4 -0.02 14.94 0.82
N LYS A 5 -0.57 15.56 1.87
CA LYS A 5 0.22 16.30 2.85
C LYS A 5 1.07 15.38 3.71
N TYR A 6 0.52 14.21 4.04
CA TYR A 6 1.14 13.21 4.87
C TYR A 6 1.18 11.84 4.20
N LEU A 7 2.14 11.03 4.61
CA LEU A 7 2.12 9.58 4.48
C LEU A 7 2.41 8.94 5.84
N TRP A 8 2.21 7.63 5.97
CA TRP A 8 2.64 6.88 7.14
C TRP A 8 3.85 6.01 6.79
N TRP A 9 4.88 6.01 7.64
CA TRP A 9 6.11 5.25 7.43
C TRP A 9 6.67 4.75 8.76
N ASN A 10 6.78 3.43 8.92
CA ASN A 10 7.40 2.75 10.06
C ASN A 10 6.88 3.21 11.44
N GLY A 11 5.56 3.26 11.62
CA GLY A 11 4.95 3.64 12.91
C GLY A 11 4.50 5.10 13.00
N GLU A 12 4.96 5.96 12.09
CA GLU A 12 4.80 7.40 12.22
C GLU A 12 4.13 8.02 11.00
N ARG A 13 3.23 8.97 11.24
CA ARG A 13 2.73 9.88 10.19
C ARG A 13 3.77 10.98 9.96
N LYS A 14 4.21 11.14 8.72
CA LYS A 14 5.27 12.09 8.32
C LYS A 14 4.78 13.00 7.22
N LEU A 15 5.36 14.20 7.13
CA LEU A 15 5.12 15.10 6.00
C LEU A 15 5.64 14.43 4.73
N TRP A 16 4.87 14.50 3.64
CA TRP A 16 5.22 13.87 2.38
C TRP A 16 6.61 14.29 1.89
N ASP A 17 6.89 15.59 1.95
CA ASP A 17 8.15 16.17 1.44
C ASP A 17 9.38 15.82 2.28
N GLU A 18 9.19 15.39 3.54
CA GLU A 18 10.28 14.94 4.42
C GLU A 18 10.65 13.47 4.18
N CYS A 19 9.79 12.71 3.50
CA CYS A 19 9.98 11.29 3.25
C CYS A 19 10.93 11.04 2.07
N THR A 20 12.18 11.47 2.22
CA THR A 20 13.23 11.34 1.21
C THR A 20 14.05 10.06 1.41
N VAL A 21 14.49 9.46 0.29
CA VAL A 21 15.41 8.30 0.27
C VAL A 21 16.52 8.53 -0.75
N HIS A 22 17.67 7.92 -0.54
CA HIS A 22 18.70 7.87 -1.57
C HIS A 22 18.28 6.89 -2.68
N VAL A 23 18.56 7.22 -3.94
CA VAL A 23 18.11 6.43 -5.12
C VAL A 23 18.58 4.97 -5.09
N SER A 24 19.69 4.68 -4.40
CA SER A 24 20.22 3.31 -4.24
C SER A 24 19.34 2.38 -3.42
N GLU A 25 18.46 2.92 -2.56
CA GLU A 25 17.61 2.10 -1.67
C GLU A 25 16.45 1.44 -2.41
N ILE A 26 16.02 1.99 -3.56
CA ILE A 26 14.77 1.57 -4.22
C ILE A 26 14.91 0.19 -4.89
N ALA A 27 16.03 -0.06 -5.57
CA ALA A 27 16.14 -1.20 -6.50
C ALA A 27 15.91 -2.55 -5.81
N TRP A 28 16.63 -2.79 -4.71
CA TRP A 28 16.60 -4.07 -4.01
C TRP A 28 15.42 -4.21 -3.05
N ALA A 29 14.95 -3.10 -2.47
CA ALA A 29 13.76 -3.06 -1.65
C ALA A 29 12.53 -3.64 -2.37
N THR A 30 12.40 -3.41 -3.68
CA THR A 30 11.21 -3.79 -4.45
C THR A 30 11.13 -5.27 -4.84
N VAL A 31 12.24 -6.02 -4.82
CA VAL A 31 12.29 -7.41 -5.33
C VAL A 31 11.43 -8.37 -4.50
N GLY A 32 11.38 -8.17 -3.18
CA GLY A 32 10.59 -8.98 -2.25
C GLY A 32 9.41 -8.22 -1.63
N ALA A 33 9.06 -7.05 -2.17
CA ALA A 33 8.02 -6.21 -1.60
C ALA A 33 6.63 -6.82 -1.78
N VAL A 34 5.77 -6.62 -0.79
CA VAL A 34 4.37 -7.02 -0.81
C VAL A 34 3.50 -5.81 -0.51
N PHE A 35 2.34 -5.75 -1.15
CA PHE A 35 1.46 -4.58 -1.04
C PHE A 35 0.00 -4.97 -0.97
N GLU A 36 -0.82 -3.99 -0.62
CA GLU A 36 -2.27 -4.05 -0.73
C GLU A 36 -2.80 -2.87 -1.52
N GLY A 37 -3.97 -3.09 -2.13
CA GLY A 37 -4.73 -2.05 -2.82
C GLY A 37 -6.11 -1.93 -2.23
N ILE A 38 -6.37 -0.86 -1.50
CA ILE A 38 -7.60 -0.71 -0.70
C ILE A 38 -8.35 0.53 -1.18
N ARG A 39 -9.67 0.39 -1.40
CA ARG A 39 -10.54 1.50 -1.77
C ARG A 39 -11.21 2.11 -0.54
N ALA A 40 -11.27 3.43 -0.54
CA ALA A 40 -12.14 4.22 0.31
C ALA A 40 -13.13 4.99 -0.59
N TYR A 41 -14.42 4.92 -0.27
CA TYR A 41 -15.48 5.56 -1.05
C TYR A 41 -16.07 6.72 -0.29
N TRP A 42 -16.17 7.87 -0.96
CA TRP A 42 -16.76 9.07 -0.37
C TRP A 42 -18.27 9.10 -0.60
N ASN A 43 -19.04 9.22 0.48
CA ASN A 43 -20.47 9.49 0.42
C ASN A 43 -20.70 10.99 0.64
N PRO A 44 -21.05 11.77 -0.41
CA PRO A 44 -21.28 13.21 -0.28
C PRO A 44 -22.53 13.56 0.53
N GLU A 45 -23.56 12.70 0.53
CA GLU A 45 -24.82 12.97 1.27
C GLU A 45 -24.62 12.85 2.79
N GLN A 46 -23.75 11.91 3.20
CA GLN A 46 -23.45 11.65 4.61
C GLN A 46 -22.18 12.36 5.09
N GLU A 47 -21.48 13.05 4.19
CA GLU A 47 -20.15 13.62 4.41
C GLU A 47 -19.17 12.62 5.06
N GLN A 48 -19.22 11.36 4.61
CA GLN A 48 -18.51 10.26 5.24
C GLN A 48 -17.70 9.45 4.24
N LEU A 49 -16.46 9.14 4.63
CA LEU A 49 -15.57 8.24 3.89
C LEU A 49 -15.67 6.81 4.46
N TYR A 50 -15.85 5.81 3.60
CA TYR A 50 -15.96 4.40 3.97
C TYR A 50 -14.82 3.58 3.37
N VAL A 51 -13.97 3.01 4.24
CA VAL A 51 -12.89 2.11 3.80
C VAL A 51 -13.43 0.70 3.67
N PHE A 52 -13.35 0.12 2.47
CA PHE A 52 -13.94 -1.18 2.19
C PHE A 52 -13.01 -2.34 2.58
N ARG A 53 -13.47 -3.20 3.49
CA ARG A 53 -12.79 -4.45 3.90
C ARG A 53 -11.35 -4.26 4.43
N LEU A 54 -11.12 -3.16 5.15
CA LEU A 54 -9.80 -2.77 5.64
C LEU A 54 -9.13 -3.88 6.48
N ASP A 55 -9.91 -4.58 7.31
CA ASP A 55 -9.41 -5.65 8.17
C ASP A 55 -8.83 -6.81 7.35
N GLU A 56 -9.58 -7.30 6.36
CA GLU A 56 -9.15 -8.43 5.54
C GLU A 56 -7.94 -8.11 4.66
N HIS A 57 -7.84 -6.86 4.18
CA HIS A 57 -6.67 -6.39 3.46
C HIS A 57 -5.43 -6.38 4.37
N MET A 58 -5.52 -5.83 5.59
CA MET A 58 -4.37 -5.79 6.50
C MET A 58 -3.96 -7.20 6.96
N GLN A 59 -4.91 -8.09 7.23
CA GLN A 59 -4.61 -9.51 7.50
C GLN A 59 -3.90 -10.20 6.31
N ARG A 60 -4.31 -9.89 5.07
CA ARG A 60 -3.64 -10.42 3.88
C ARG A 60 -2.24 -9.85 3.71
N LEU A 61 -2.01 -8.56 3.97
CA LEU A 61 -0.68 -7.97 3.97
C LEU A 61 0.28 -8.67 4.96
N ILE A 62 -0.18 -8.92 6.20
CA ILE A 62 0.60 -9.67 7.19
C ILE A 62 0.92 -11.09 6.70
N ARG A 63 -0.06 -11.79 6.08
CA ARG A 63 0.19 -13.12 5.49
C ARG A 63 1.21 -13.06 4.35
N SER A 64 1.11 -12.08 3.46
CA SER A 64 2.06 -11.88 2.37
C SER A 64 3.48 -11.65 2.89
N GLN A 65 3.65 -10.81 3.92
CA GLN A 65 4.95 -10.60 4.57
C GLN A 65 5.55 -11.92 5.10
N LYS A 66 4.74 -12.78 5.73
CA LYS A 66 5.20 -14.11 6.19
C LYS A 66 5.70 -14.98 5.05
N LEU A 67 4.99 -15.01 3.92
CA LEU A 67 5.35 -15.84 2.77
C LEU A 67 6.71 -15.45 2.18
N VAL A 68 6.99 -14.14 2.10
CA VAL A 68 8.28 -13.63 1.60
C VAL A 68 9.34 -13.47 2.70
N ARG A 69 9.04 -13.92 3.93
CA ARG A 69 9.94 -13.85 5.10
C ARG A 69 10.36 -12.43 5.48
N LEU A 70 9.52 -11.42 5.19
CA LEU A 70 9.69 -10.08 5.72
C LEU A 70 9.37 -10.10 7.23
N PRO A 71 10.23 -9.55 8.11
CA PRO A 71 9.91 -9.37 9.52
C PRO A 71 8.60 -8.59 9.69
N ILE A 72 7.71 -9.06 10.56
CA ILE A 72 6.46 -8.33 10.86
C ILE A 72 6.73 -7.41 12.05
N LYS A 73 6.67 -6.10 11.82
CA LYS A 73 6.92 -5.07 12.84
C LYS A 73 5.65 -4.39 13.36
N HIS A 74 4.55 -4.49 12.62
CA HIS A 74 3.30 -3.79 12.91
C HIS A 74 2.13 -4.77 12.98
N SER A 75 1.23 -4.53 13.93
CA SER A 75 0.00 -5.35 14.09
C SER A 75 -1.06 -4.98 13.05
N VAL A 76 -2.06 -5.85 12.85
CA VAL A 76 -3.21 -5.55 11.98
C VAL A 76 -3.95 -4.32 12.51
N GLU A 77 -4.15 -4.24 13.82
CA GLU A 77 -4.82 -3.15 14.51
C GLU A 77 -4.10 -1.81 14.32
N GLU A 78 -2.77 -1.82 14.45
CA GLU A 78 -1.94 -0.64 14.22
C GLU A 78 -2.03 -0.15 12.77
N LEU A 79 -1.93 -1.05 11.79
CA LEU A 79 -2.01 -0.69 10.37
C LEU A 79 -3.39 -0.16 9.99
N LYS A 80 -4.46 -0.72 10.58
CA LYS A 80 -5.82 -0.20 10.41
C LYS A 80 -5.95 1.21 10.98
N ALA A 81 -5.45 1.43 12.19
CA ALA A 81 -5.46 2.75 12.83
C ALA A 81 -4.67 3.76 12.02
N ALA A 82 -3.47 3.39 11.53
CA ALA A 82 -2.63 4.21 10.68
C ALA A 82 -3.33 4.62 9.38
N ALA A 83 -4.02 3.69 8.70
CA ALA A 83 -4.74 4.00 7.47
C ALA A 83 -5.90 4.99 7.71
N VAL A 84 -6.66 4.83 8.79
CA VAL A 84 -7.77 5.72 9.14
C VAL A 84 -7.27 7.10 9.56
N ASP A 85 -6.26 7.15 10.44
CA ASP A 85 -5.62 8.40 10.87
C ASP A 85 -5.04 9.18 9.67
N LEU A 86 -4.39 8.48 8.74
CA LEU A 86 -3.81 9.10 7.55
C LEU A 86 -4.87 9.74 6.64
N LEU A 87 -5.99 9.06 6.41
CA LEU A 87 -7.10 9.61 5.62
C LEU A 87 -7.69 10.88 6.26
N ALA A 88 -7.84 10.88 7.59
CA ALA A 88 -8.32 12.02 8.34
C ALA A 88 -7.33 13.19 8.31
N ALA A 89 -6.04 12.92 8.50
CA ALA A 89 -4.97 13.93 8.49
C ALA A 89 -4.75 14.57 7.12
N ASN A 90 -5.04 13.82 6.05
CA ASN A 90 -5.04 14.32 4.68
C ASN A 90 -6.38 14.98 4.27
N GLU A 91 -7.33 15.13 5.21
CA GLU A 91 -8.63 15.79 4.99
C GLU A 91 -9.39 15.20 3.79
N THR A 92 -9.34 13.88 3.67
CA THR A 92 -9.81 13.16 2.47
C THR A 92 -11.34 13.22 2.35
N ARG A 93 -11.84 13.89 1.29
CA ARG A 93 -13.28 14.04 0.99
C ARG A 93 -13.64 13.58 -0.42
N GLU A 94 -12.93 12.58 -0.94
CA GLU A 94 -13.14 12.00 -2.26
C GLU A 94 -12.76 10.51 -2.29
N ASP A 95 -13.21 9.80 -3.33
CA ASP A 95 -12.81 8.42 -3.56
C ASP A 95 -11.29 8.30 -3.61
N THR A 96 -10.76 7.39 -2.79
CA THR A 96 -9.33 7.33 -2.50
C THR A 96 -8.83 5.91 -2.54
N TYR A 97 -7.58 5.76 -2.98
CA TYR A 97 -6.85 4.51 -2.94
C TYR A 97 -5.78 4.56 -1.86
N ILE A 98 -5.80 3.59 -0.96
CA ILE A 98 -4.82 3.39 0.10
C ILE A 98 -3.88 2.27 -0.35
N PHE A 99 -2.58 2.53 -0.23
CA PHE A 99 -1.53 1.63 -0.68
C PHE A 99 -0.51 1.37 0.43
N PRO A 100 -0.76 0.35 1.27
CA PRO A 100 0.24 -0.23 2.15
C PRO A 100 1.28 -1.01 1.35
N LEU A 101 2.57 -0.75 1.58
CA LEU A 101 3.70 -1.42 0.94
C LEU A 101 4.71 -1.81 2.01
N ALA A 102 4.95 -3.11 2.18
CA ALA A 102 6.00 -3.66 3.02
C ALA A 102 7.15 -4.16 2.16
N TYR A 103 8.38 -3.82 2.53
CA TYR A 103 9.58 -4.10 1.73
C TYR A 103 10.82 -4.30 2.62
N THR A 104 11.91 -4.77 2.03
CA THR A 104 13.19 -4.93 2.73
C THR A 104 13.84 -3.57 2.92
N GLY A 105 14.11 -3.18 4.17
CA GLY A 105 14.84 -1.96 4.50
C GLY A 105 16.35 -2.12 4.39
N HIS A 106 17.07 -1.02 4.12
CA HIS A 106 18.53 -0.90 4.24
C HIS A 106 19.34 -2.01 3.55
N SER A 107 18.98 -2.39 2.32
CA SER A 107 19.69 -3.44 1.57
C SER A 107 20.98 -2.91 0.94
N ASN A 108 22.02 -2.71 1.77
CA ASN A 108 23.38 -2.44 1.29
C ASN A 108 24.04 -3.68 0.66
N GLU A 109 23.37 -4.83 0.71
CA GLU A 109 23.88 -6.10 0.21
C GLU A 109 23.49 -6.35 -1.25
N ARG A 110 24.49 -6.60 -2.10
CA ARG A 110 24.31 -6.94 -3.54
C ARG A 110 23.82 -8.38 -3.78
N ARG A 111 23.27 -9.03 -2.75
CA ARG A 111 22.78 -10.42 -2.79
C ARG A 111 21.59 -10.57 -1.86
N PHE A 112 20.59 -11.35 -2.28
CA PHE A 112 19.47 -11.72 -1.42
C PHE A 112 19.95 -12.70 -0.33
N ARG A 113 20.37 -12.19 0.83
CA ARG A 113 20.78 -12.99 2.00
C ARG A 113 19.79 -12.86 3.14
N GLY A 114 18.54 -13.26 2.89
CA GLY A 114 17.50 -13.12 3.90
C GLY A 114 17.17 -11.64 4.20
N VAL A 115 16.01 -11.42 4.80
CA VAL A 115 15.55 -10.08 5.15
C VAL A 115 15.85 -9.89 6.63
N ALA A 116 16.86 -9.08 6.94
CA ALA A 116 17.17 -8.72 8.33
C ALA A 116 16.17 -7.67 8.86
N GLU A 117 15.77 -6.73 8.01
CA GLU A 117 14.93 -5.59 8.36
C GLU A 117 13.82 -5.42 7.33
N SER A 118 12.61 -5.13 7.80
CA SER A 118 11.49 -4.69 6.96
C SER A 118 11.14 -3.23 7.25
N GLU A 119 10.62 -2.57 6.24
CA GLU A 119 9.98 -1.27 6.34
C GLU A 119 8.57 -1.35 5.75
N LEU A 120 7.70 -0.44 6.18
CA LEU A 120 6.33 -0.36 5.70
C LEU A 120 5.92 1.10 5.54
N THR A 121 5.36 1.41 4.37
CA THR A 121 4.71 2.70 4.10
C THR A 121 3.22 2.50 3.85
N ILE A 122 2.41 3.49 4.19
CA ILE A 122 1.02 3.61 3.75
C ILE A 122 0.88 4.98 3.08
N THR A 123 0.47 4.96 1.82
CA THR A 123 0.19 6.18 1.05
C THR A 123 -1.27 6.21 0.64
N THR A 124 -1.81 7.41 0.45
CA THR A 124 -3.17 7.63 -0.02
C THR A 124 -3.15 8.54 -1.23
N ARG A 125 -3.98 8.26 -2.23
CA ARG A 125 -4.13 9.15 -3.39
C ARG A 125 -5.55 9.15 -3.93
N PRO A 126 -6.03 10.27 -4.48
CA PRO A 126 -7.33 10.32 -5.16
C PRO A 126 -7.42 9.24 -6.24
N ASN A 127 -8.54 8.53 -6.27
CA ASN A 127 -8.82 7.50 -7.25
C ASN A 127 -10.32 7.40 -7.52
N PRO A 128 -10.85 8.21 -8.47
CA PRO A 128 -12.26 8.21 -8.81
C PRO A 128 -12.77 6.81 -9.15
N THR A 129 -13.98 6.49 -8.69
CA THR A 129 -14.64 5.25 -9.06
C THR A 129 -15.15 5.28 -10.50
N HIS A 130 -15.13 4.12 -11.17
CA HIS A 130 -15.85 3.92 -12.42
C HIS A 130 -17.15 3.14 -12.23
N LEU A 131 -17.57 2.90 -10.98
CA LEU A 131 -18.88 2.33 -10.69
C LEU A 131 -19.96 3.21 -11.33
N GLN A 132 -20.97 2.58 -11.93
CA GLN A 132 -22.10 3.24 -12.60
C GLN A 132 -21.76 4.09 -13.84
N THR A 133 -20.50 4.17 -14.26
CA THR A 133 -20.11 4.91 -15.48
C THR A 133 -20.49 4.19 -16.79
N GLY A 134 -20.85 2.91 -16.72
CA GLY A 134 -21.09 2.08 -17.91
C GLY A 134 -19.82 1.73 -18.68
N MET A 135 -18.63 1.99 -18.12
CA MET A 135 -17.34 1.69 -18.75
C MET A 135 -17.25 0.20 -19.12
N LYS A 136 -16.81 -0.06 -20.36
CA LYS A 136 -16.58 -1.39 -20.91
C LYS A 136 -15.18 -1.45 -21.49
N LEU A 137 -14.52 -2.59 -21.34
CA LEU A 137 -13.21 -2.86 -21.92
C LEU A 137 -13.31 -4.13 -22.76
N SER A 138 -12.66 -4.14 -23.92
CA SER A 138 -12.45 -5.36 -24.72
C SER A 138 -11.12 -5.98 -24.33
N ALA A 139 -11.09 -7.29 -24.12
CA ALA A 139 -9.89 -8.04 -23.74
C ALA A 139 -9.56 -9.13 -24.77
N ASN A 140 -8.29 -9.55 -24.80
CA ASN A 140 -7.79 -10.65 -25.63
C ASN A 140 -6.97 -11.63 -24.78
N PHE A 141 -6.75 -12.84 -25.28
CA PHE A 141 -5.82 -13.78 -24.66
C PHE A 141 -4.37 -13.34 -24.92
N SER A 142 -3.59 -13.25 -23.84
CA SER A 142 -2.16 -12.93 -23.94
C SER A 142 -1.39 -14.10 -24.52
N SER A 143 -0.36 -13.82 -25.33
CA SER A 143 0.64 -14.82 -25.73
C SER A 143 1.60 -15.17 -24.58
N TRP A 144 1.68 -14.33 -23.55
CA TRP A 144 2.47 -14.57 -22.34
C TRP A 144 1.70 -15.46 -21.38
N ARG A 145 2.41 -16.43 -20.78
CA ARG A 145 1.84 -17.30 -19.74
C ARG A 145 1.89 -16.61 -18.38
N ARG A 146 0.87 -16.86 -17.56
CA ARG A 146 0.91 -16.54 -16.14
C ARG A 146 2.08 -17.30 -15.49
N ILE A 147 2.76 -16.68 -14.53
CA ILE A 147 3.77 -17.36 -13.70
C ILE A 147 3.16 -18.63 -13.07
N SER A 148 3.96 -19.70 -12.98
CA SER A 148 3.51 -20.98 -12.40
C SER A 148 3.21 -20.85 -10.90
N GLU A 149 2.36 -21.71 -10.38
CA GLU A 149 2.12 -21.84 -8.93
C GLU A 149 3.21 -22.68 -8.24
N ASP A 150 4.00 -23.44 -9.00
CA ASP A 150 5.00 -24.42 -8.52
C ASP A 150 6.46 -23.92 -8.53
N VAL A 151 6.70 -22.60 -8.46
CA VAL A 151 8.05 -22.01 -8.45
C VAL A 151 8.59 -21.83 -7.04
#